data_AF-A0A929EIP2-F1
#
_entry.id   AF-A0A929EIP2-F1
#
_cell.length_a   1.000
_cell.length_b   1.000
_cell.length_c   1.000
_cell.angle_alpha   90.00
_cell.angle_beta   90.00
_cell.angle_gamma   90.00
#
_symmetry.space_group_name_H-M   'P 1'
#
loop_
_entity.id
_entity.type
_entity.pdbx_description
1 polymer ?
#
loop_
_entity_poly.entity_id
_entity_poly.type
_entity_poly.pdbx_seq_one_letter_code
_entity_poly.pdbx_strand_id
1 'polypeptide(L)'
;MILRLITFGAAGVVYLALRFWTLKGVIPLKAGHLSDLSSFQLFINVPPLVVKYIGKLLLPTSLNFDYVFDPVYSISEPRAFISALITIALVIIIWRLALRAKEFAFALLLIFIPLLPALYIPALGLNTFTERYLYLPSIGFALLVVLIVNKVIVEFSRSKGYSFKYKLTAVIVILSVLSVVIYSVATVKRNKLWHSGYTLWGDTVVKSPASRIARNNYAIELSKRGFQDEALVHLQEAVLIDSDSALTYNNLGIVYAKKGMLNEALGAFKRAVEISPNDADARRNYSRALGLLKEGNR
;
A
#
# COMPACT_ATOMS: atom_id res chain seq x y z
N MET A 1 3.58 -39.47 -3.96
CA MET A 1 3.00 -38.12 -3.75
C MET A 1 3.40 -37.52 -2.40
N ILE A 2 3.26 -38.26 -1.29
CA ILE A 2 3.62 -37.82 0.08
C ILE A 2 5.10 -37.42 0.22
N LEU A 3 6.02 -38.17 -0.38
CA LEU A 3 7.47 -37.88 -0.30
C LEU A 3 7.87 -36.51 -0.90
N ARG A 4 7.14 -36.03 -1.92
CA ARG A 4 7.36 -34.70 -2.51
C ARG A 4 6.87 -33.60 -1.58
N LEU A 5 5.74 -33.81 -0.91
CA LEU A 5 5.21 -32.86 0.09
C LEU A 5 6.14 -32.74 1.31
N ILE A 6 6.80 -33.84 1.70
CA ILE A 6 7.78 -33.84 2.80
C ILE A 6 9.00 -32.98 2.45
N THR A 7 9.50 -33.06 1.21
CA THR A 7 10.65 -32.25 0.77
C THR A 7 10.32 -30.75 0.72
N PHE A 8 9.13 -30.38 0.23
CA PHE A 8 8.67 -28.99 0.29
C PHE A 8 8.40 -28.52 1.73
N GLY A 9 7.85 -29.38 2.59
CA GLY A 9 7.64 -29.09 4.01
C GLY A 9 8.96 -28.85 4.74
N ALA A 10 9.95 -29.72 4.54
CA ALA A 10 11.28 -29.59 5.13
C ALA A 10 11.99 -28.30 4.65
N ALA A 11 11.93 -27.99 3.36
CA ALA A 11 12.46 -26.74 2.81
C ALA A 11 11.77 -25.51 3.41
N GLY A 12 10.44 -25.57 3.59
CA GLY A 12 9.65 -24.51 4.24
C GLY A 12 10.06 -24.30 5.70
N VAL A 13 10.25 -25.38 6.47
CA VAL A 13 10.69 -25.31 7.87
C VAL A 13 12.11 -24.73 7.97
N VAL A 14 13.04 -25.17 7.13
CA VAL A 14 14.42 -24.65 7.08
C VAL A 14 14.42 -23.16 6.73
N TYR A 15 13.63 -22.74 5.74
CA TYR A 15 13.47 -21.33 5.39
C TYR A 15 12.93 -20.50 6.56
N LEU A 16 11.88 -20.98 7.24
CA LEU A 16 11.30 -20.29 8.39
C LEU A 16 12.29 -20.17 9.56
N ALA A 17 13.07 -21.22 9.82
CA ALA A 17 14.12 -21.22 10.85
C ALA A 17 15.26 -20.24 10.52
N LEU A 18 15.78 -20.27 9.29
CA LEU A 18 16.80 -19.33 8.81
C LEU A 18 16.29 -17.89 8.86
N ARG A 19 15.05 -17.67 8.43
CA ARG A 19 14.39 -16.35 8.49
C ARG A 19 14.27 -15.86 9.92
N PHE A 20 13.83 -16.71 10.85
CA PHE A 20 13.69 -16.34 12.26
C PHE A 20 15.05 -15.98 12.89
N TRP A 21 16.09 -16.79 12.59
CA TRP A 21 17.44 -16.57 13.09
C TRP A 21 18.07 -15.27 12.54
N THR A 22 17.95 -15.04 11.23
CA THR A 22 18.48 -13.82 10.57
C THR A 22 17.75 -12.55 10.99
N LEU A 23 16.43 -12.61 11.16
CA LEU A 23 15.61 -11.46 11.54
C LEU A 23 15.52 -11.25 13.07
N LYS A 24 16.18 -12.09 13.88
CA LYS A 24 16.13 -12.06 15.36
C LYS A 24 14.70 -12.03 15.91
N GLY A 25 13.77 -12.72 15.26
CA GLY A 25 12.34 -12.72 15.64
C GLY A 25 11.40 -12.93 14.46
N VAL A 26 10.09 -12.95 14.75
CA VAL A 26 9.06 -13.21 13.72
C VAL A 26 8.90 -12.02 12.76
N ILE A 27 9.14 -10.79 13.24
CA ILE A 27 9.05 -9.49 12.56
C ILE A 27 9.56 -8.40 13.54
N PRO A 28 10.17 -7.29 13.08
CA PRO A 28 10.55 -6.19 13.96
C PRO A 28 9.33 -5.61 14.69
N LEU A 29 9.50 -5.34 15.98
CA LEU A 29 8.55 -4.63 16.85
C LEU A 29 7.92 -3.44 16.11
N LYS A 30 6.60 -3.34 16.20
CA LYS A 30 5.73 -2.28 15.66
C LYS A 30 6.50 -1.00 15.28
N ALA A 31 6.77 -0.81 13.99
CA ALA A 31 7.47 0.37 13.51
C ALA A 31 6.50 1.53 13.22
N GLY A 32 6.83 2.73 13.70
CA GLY A 32 6.05 3.96 13.47
C GLY A 32 4.69 3.95 14.18
N HIS A 33 3.70 4.64 13.58
CA HIS A 33 2.34 4.84 14.12
C HIS A 33 1.54 3.56 14.47
N LEU A 34 2.06 2.37 14.15
CA LEU A 34 1.45 1.09 14.53
C LEU A 34 1.82 0.66 15.95
N SER A 35 2.82 1.29 16.59
CA SER A 35 3.24 1.06 17.98
C SER A 35 2.06 1.11 18.95
N ASP A 36 1.13 2.02 18.66
CA ASP A 36 0.10 2.43 19.61
C ASP A 36 -1.14 1.53 19.56
N LEU A 37 -1.27 0.67 18.54
CA LEU A 37 -2.45 -0.20 18.39
C LEU A 37 -2.34 -1.46 19.23
N SER A 38 -3.38 -1.78 19.99
CA SER A 38 -3.48 -3.05 20.72
C SER A 38 -3.60 -4.25 19.76
N SER A 39 -3.31 -5.47 20.24
CA SER A 39 -3.50 -6.69 19.46
C SER A 39 -4.94 -6.86 18.97
N PHE A 40 -5.92 -6.43 19.79
CA PHE A 40 -7.32 -6.42 19.39
C PHE A 40 -7.61 -5.39 18.29
N GLN A 41 -7.06 -4.18 18.40
CA GLN A 41 -7.18 -3.15 17.36
C GLN A 41 -6.56 -3.58 16.03
N LEU A 42 -5.42 -4.28 16.08
CA LEU A 42 -4.81 -4.87 14.88
C LEU A 42 -5.74 -5.92 14.26
N PHE A 43 -6.38 -6.77 15.06
CA PHE A 43 -7.33 -7.78 14.58
C PHE A 43 -8.57 -7.16 13.93
N ILE A 44 -9.23 -6.18 14.56
CA ILE A 44 -10.44 -5.54 14.01
C ILE A 44 -10.15 -4.70 12.75
N ASN A 45 -8.88 -4.41 12.44
CA ASN A 45 -8.48 -3.77 11.20
C ASN A 45 -8.27 -4.73 10.02
N VAL A 46 -8.26 -6.05 10.25
CA VAL A 46 -8.18 -7.04 9.17
C VAL A 46 -9.40 -6.98 8.25
N PRO A 47 -10.67 -6.96 8.72
CA PRO A 47 -11.83 -6.88 7.84
C PRO A 47 -11.88 -5.61 6.96
N PRO A 48 -11.63 -4.38 7.47
CA PRO A 48 -11.52 -3.20 6.62
C PRO A 48 -10.46 -3.34 5.53
N LEU A 49 -9.33 -3.98 5.85
CA LEU A 49 -8.23 -4.20 4.91
C LEU A 49 -8.62 -5.21 3.81
N VAL A 50 -9.32 -6.29 4.18
CA VAL A 50 -9.91 -7.24 3.22
C VAL A 50 -10.85 -6.51 2.25
N VAL A 51 -11.76 -5.68 2.78
CA VAL A 51 -12.69 -4.91 1.93
C VAL A 51 -11.95 -3.95 1.02
N LYS A 52 -10.90 -3.26 1.50
CA LYS A 52 -10.05 -2.39 0.66
C LYS A 52 -9.39 -3.17 -0.49
N TYR A 53 -8.81 -4.35 -0.23
CA TYR A 53 -8.19 -5.17 -1.27
C TYR A 53 -9.20 -5.68 -2.30
N ILE A 54 -10.37 -6.16 -1.86
CA ILE A 54 -11.44 -6.59 -2.77
C ILE A 54 -11.94 -5.41 -3.60
N GLY A 55 -12.11 -4.25 -2.98
CA GLY A 55 -12.47 -3.01 -3.67
C GLY A 55 -11.50 -2.66 -4.79
N LYS A 56 -10.19 -2.79 -4.56
CA LYS A 56 -9.18 -2.57 -5.60
C LYS A 56 -9.18 -3.63 -6.72
N LEU A 57 -9.54 -4.88 -6.42
CA LEU A 57 -9.72 -5.91 -7.45
C LEU A 57 -10.92 -5.60 -8.35
N LEU A 58 -12.03 -5.17 -7.77
CA LEU A 58 -13.26 -4.82 -8.49
C LEU A 58 -13.13 -3.51 -9.27
N LEU A 59 -12.53 -2.50 -8.65
CA LEU A 59 -12.44 -1.16 -9.19
C LEU A 59 -11.11 -0.51 -8.76
N PRO A 60 -10.03 -0.65 -9.57
CA PRO A 60 -8.71 -0.12 -9.25
C PRO A 60 -8.63 1.40 -9.50
N THR A 61 -9.37 2.20 -8.72
CA THR A 61 -9.36 3.66 -8.77
C THR A 61 -8.41 4.24 -7.72
N SER A 62 -8.05 5.53 -7.89
CA SER A 62 -7.20 6.28 -6.96
C SER A 62 -5.90 5.56 -6.60
N LEU A 63 -5.24 4.99 -7.61
CA LEU A 63 -3.96 4.32 -7.45
C LEU A 63 -2.85 5.34 -7.16
N ASN A 64 -2.02 5.09 -6.16
CA ASN A 64 -0.92 5.96 -5.74
C ASN A 64 0.25 5.13 -5.20
N PHE A 65 1.41 5.77 -4.99
CA PHE A 65 2.62 5.07 -4.55
C PHE A 65 2.56 4.67 -3.07
N ASP A 66 2.07 5.58 -2.23
CA ASP A 66 2.08 5.43 -0.78
C ASP A 66 0.70 5.68 -0.16
N TYR A 67 0.25 4.70 0.62
CA TYR A 67 -1.06 4.68 1.24
C TYR A 67 -0.95 4.84 2.75
N VAL A 68 -1.62 5.87 3.26
CA VAL A 68 -1.71 6.06 4.71
C VAL A 68 -2.67 5.05 5.29
N PHE A 69 -2.19 4.29 6.27
CA PHE A 69 -3.03 3.40 7.04
C PHE A 69 -3.83 4.19 8.06
N ASP A 70 -5.14 4.18 7.88
CA ASP A 70 -6.11 4.83 8.76
C ASP A 70 -6.84 3.73 9.56
N PRO A 71 -6.40 3.40 10.79
CA PRO A 71 -6.97 2.31 11.58
C PRO A 71 -8.35 2.65 12.14
N VAL A 72 -9.19 1.63 12.30
CA VAL A 72 -10.33 1.69 13.24
C VAL A 72 -9.84 1.34 14.64
N TYR A 73 -10.39 2.00 15.66
CA TYR A 73 -10.04 1.81 17.07
C TYR A 73 -11.09 1.00 17.83
N SER A 74 -12.34 0.97 17.33
CA SER A 74 -13.44 0.22 17.93
C SER A 74 -14.27 -0.55 16.90
N ILE A 75 -14.83 -1.70 17.31
CA ILE A 75 -15.78 -2.46 16.50
C ILE A 75 -17.13 -1.74 16.32
N SER A 76 -17.44 -0.77 17.20
CA SER A 76 -18.64 0.05 17.10
C SER A 76 -18.56 1.09 15.98
N GLU A 77 -17.38 1.34 15.42
CA GLU A 77 -17.25 2.20 14.26
C GLU A 77 -17.97 1.58 13.06
N PRO A 78 -18.80 2.35 12.32
CA PRO A 78 -19.56 1.80 11.19
C PRO A 78 -18.67 1.10 10.16
N ARG A 79 -17.46 1.63 9.91
CA ARG A 79 -16.50 1.03 8.98
C ARG A 79 -16.03 -0.35 9.44
N ALA A 80 -15.73 -0.50 10.73
CA ALA A 80 -15.30 -1.77 11.32
C ALA A 80 -16.44 -2.80 11.26
N PHE A 81 -17.64 -2.40 11.68
CA PHE A 81 -18.81 -3.27 11.72
C PHE A 81 -19.22 -3.76 10.31
N ILE A 82 -19.38 -2.84 9.35
CA ILE A 82 -19.78 -3.18 7.98
C ILE A 82 -18.74 -4.09 7.31
N SER A 83 -17.45 -3.78 7.48
CA SER A 83 -16.39 -4.60 6.88
C SER A 83 -16.26 -5.98 7.53
N ALA A 84 -16.54 -6.11 8.83
CA ALA A 84 -16.64 -7.40 9.51
C ALA A 84 -17.78 -8.24 8.95
N LEU A 85 -18.98 -7.67 8.76
CA LEU A 85 -20.11 -8.37 8.15
C LEU A 85 -19.81 -8.84 6.73
N ILE A 86 -19.20 -7.99 5.90
CA ILE A 86 -18.79 -8.35 4.54
C ILE A 86 -17.78 -9.50 4.57
N THR A 87 -16.79 -9.43 5.47
CA THR A 87 -15.76 -10.47 5.58
C THR A 87 -16.34 -11.80 6.05
N ILE A 88 -17.25 -11.79 7.04
CA ILE A 88 -17.96 -12.98 7.50
C ILE A 88 -18.81 -13.59 6.36
N ALA A 89 -19.56 -12.75 5.62
CA ALA A 89 -20.33 -13.19 4.48
C ALA A 89 -19.46 -13.86 3.42
N LEU A 90 -18.28 -13.28 3.12
CA LEU A 90 -17.31 -13.86 2.20
C LEU A 90 -16.80 -15.22 2.68
N VAL A 91 -16.47 -15.37 3.96
CA VAL A 91 -16.05 -16.67 4.53
C VAL A 91 -17.17 -17.71 4.40
N ILE A 92 -18.41 -17.35 4.70
CA ILE A 92 -19.58 -18.24 4.55
C ILE A 92 -19.78 -18.62 3.08
N ILE A 93 -19.66 -17.67 2.15
CA ILE A 93 -19.75 -17.92 0.71
C ILE A 93 -18.65 -18.89 0.26
N ILE A 94 -17.40 -18.65 0.65
CA ILE A 94 -16.27 -19.54 0.34
C ILE A 94 -16.53 -20.95 0.88
N TRP A 95 -16.96 -21.07 2.13
CA TRP A 95 -17.29 -22.35 2.76
C TRP A 95 -18.38 -23.10 1.99
N ARG A 96 -19.50 -22.44 1.70
CA ARG A 96 -20.61 -23.04 0.94
C ARG A 96 -20.19 -23.46 -0.48
N LEU A 97 -19.36 -22.65 -1.14
CA LEU A 97 -18.84 -22.96 -2.47
C LEU A 97 -17.83 -24.11 -2.42
N ALA A 98 -17.00 -24.21 -1.38
CA ALA A 98 -16.07 -25.33 -1.21
C ALA A 98 -16.79 -26.68 -1.14
N LEU A 99 -18.04 -26.69 -0.64
CA LEU A 99 -18.88 -27.88 -0.56
C LEU A 99 -19.64 -28.21 -1.85
N ARG A 100 -19.91 -27.22 -2.72
CA ARG A 100 -20.85 -27.38 -3.85
C ARG A 100 -20.27 -27.07 -5.23
N ALA A 101 -19.23 -26.26 -5.31
CA ALA A 101 -18.66 -25.73 -6.55
C ALA A 101 -17.16 -25.46 -6.35
N LYS A 102 -16.38 -26.54 -6.41
CA LYS A 102 -14.96 -26.56 -6.04
C LYS A 102 -14.11 -25.60 -6.88
N GLU A 103 -14.53 -25.32 -8.12
CA GLU A 103 -13.88 -24.39 -9.04
C GLU A 103 -13.95 -22.95 -8.52
N PHE A 104 -15.12 -22.53 -8.03
CA PHE A 104 -15.31 -21.20 -7.44
C PHE A 104 -14.56 -21.07 -6.12
N ALA A 105 -14.57 -22.12 -5.30
CA ALA A 105 -13.80 -22.15 -4.06
C ALA A 105 -12.30 -22.05 -4.33
N PHE A 106 -11.79 -22.75 -5.34
CA PHE A 106 -10.40 -22.66 -5.76
C PHE A 106 -10.03 -21.24 -6.19
N ALA A 107 -10.85 -20.59 -7.02
CA ALA A 107 -10.63 -19.21 -7.44
C ALA A 107 -10.58 -18.24 -6.24
N LEU A 108 -11.51 -18.38 -5.29
CA LEU A 108 -11.55 -17.55 -4.08
C LEU A 108 -10.34 -17.83 -3.16
N LEU A 109 -9.94 -19.09 -2.97
CA LEU A 109 -8.75 -19.44 -2.20
C LEU A 109 -7.49 -18.84 -2.83
N LEU A 110 -7.41 -18.78 -4.16
CA LEU A 110 -6.30 -18.16 -4.88
C LEU A 110 -6.27 -16.62 -4.73
N ILE A 111 -7.38 -15.99 -4.33
CA ILE A 111 -7.41 -14.57 -3.92
C ILE A 111 -6.91 -14.43 -2.49
N PHE A 112 -7.47 -15.19 -1.55
CA PHE A 112 -7.26 -14.94 -0.12
C PHE A 112 -5.99 -15.55 0.46
N ILE A 113 -5.56 -16.74 0.00
CA ILE A 113 -4.33 -17.38 0.50
C ILE A 113 -3.11 -16.49 0.27
N PRO A 114 -2.86 -15.95 -0.94
CA PRO A 114 -1.72 -15.05 -1.16
C PRO A 114 -1.85 -13.71 -0.42
N LEU A 115 -3.06 -13.31 -0.02
CA LEU A 115 -3.28 -12.11 0.79
C LEU A 115 -2.99 -12.31 2.28
N LEU A 116 -2.99 -13.52 2.81
CA LEU A 116 -2.81 -13.75 4.26
C LEU A 116 -1.57 -13.04 4.85
N PRO A 117 -0.38 -13.06 4.22
CA PRO A 117 0.76 -12.30 4.72
C PRO A 117 0.53 -10.78 4.72
N ALA A 118 -0.17 -10.27 3.71
CA ALA A 118 -0.54 -8.85 3.59
C ALA A 118 -1.74 -8.46 4.48
N LEU A 119 -2.40 -9.41 5.12
CA LEU A 119 -3.42 -9.17 6.15
C LEU A 119 -2.84 -9.22 7.56
N TYR A 120 -1.61 -9.72 7.73
CA TYR A 120 -0.91 -9.70 9.00
C TYR A 120 -0.24 -8.34 9.24
N ILE A 121 -1.06 -7.36 9.67
CA ILE A 121 -0.67 -5.94 9.86
C ILE A 121 0.65 -5.73 10.61
N PRO A 122 0.97 -6.46 11.71
CA PRO A 122 2.24 -6.29 12.41
C PRO A 122 3.47 -6.47 11.51
N ALA A 123 3.38 -7.31 10.47
CA ALA A 123 4.48 -7.59 9.55
C ALA A 123 4.80 -6.46 8.58
N LEU A 124 3.86 -5.53 8.38
CA LEU A 124 3.87 -4.65 7.21
C LEU A 124 4.41 -3.26 7.53
N GLY A 125 4.48 -2.88 8.81
CA GLY A 125 4.96 -1.57 9.22
C GLY A 125 4.23 -0.44 8.49
N LEU A 126 4.99 0.51 7.95
CA LEU A 126 4.49 1.65 7.18
C LEU A 126 3.77 1.25 5.86
N ASN A 127 3.89 0.01 5.41
CA ASN A 127 3.31 -0.50 4.17
C ASN A 127 2.06 -1.37 4.39
N THR A 128 1.22 -1.03 5.37
CA THR A 128 0.08 -1.87 5.77
C THR A 128 -0.90 -2.17 4.64
N PHE A 129 -1.08 -1.24 3.70
CA PHE A 129 -1.90 -1.43 2.51
C PHE A 129 -1.16 -0.97 1.26
N THR A 130 -0.95 -1.87 0.29
CA THR A 130 -0.36 -1.48 -1.01
C THR A 130 -0.90 -2.37 -2.14
N GLU A 131 -1.03 -1.81 -3.34
CA GLU A 131 -1.59 -2.51 -4.50
C GLU A 131 -0.75 -3.71 -4.96
N ARG A 132 0.57 -3.67 -4.76
CA ARG A 132 1.49 -4.74 -5.18
C ARG A 132 1.15 -6.11 -4.57
N TYR A 133 0.46 -6.12 -3.41
CA TYR A 133 0.00 -7.36 -2.79
C TYR A 133 -1.13 -8.05 -3.57
N LEU A 134 -1.77 -7.35 -4.51
CA LEU A 134 -2.84 -7.89 -5.36
C LEU A 134 -2.33 -8.61 -6.61
N TYR A 135 -1.03 -8.67 -6.86
CA TYR A 135 -0.49 -9.32 -8.06
C TYR A 135 -0.90 -10.79 -8.18
N LEU A 136 -0.61 -11.63 -7.18
CA LEU A 136 -1.07 -13.02 -7.16
C LEU A 136 -2.60 -13.16 -6.98
N PRO A 137 -3.25 -12.40 -6.07
CA PRO A 137 -4.71 -12.42 -5.93
C PRO A 137 -5.48 -12.11 -7.21
N SER A 138 -4.94 -11.26 -8.09
CA SER A 138 -5.58 -10.90 -9.37
C SER A 138 -5.79 -12.10 -10.29
N ILE A 139 -4.96 -13.14 -10.20
CA ILE A 139 -5.13 -14.38 -10.95
C ILE A 139 -6.39 -15.11 -10.49
N GLY A 140 -6.58 -15.24 -9.17
CA GLY A 140 -7.79 -15.82 -8.58
C GLY A 140 -9.04 -15.01 -8.93
N PHE A 141 -8.91 -13.68 -8.94
CA PHE A 141 -9.99 -12.78 -9.33
C PHE A 141 -10.38 -12.94 -10.81
N ALA A 142 -9.41 -12.97 -11.73
CA ALA A 142 -9.68 -13.20 -13.15
C ALA A 142 -10.37 -14.54 -13.40
N LEU A 143 -9.89 -15.61 -12.73
CA LEU A 143 -10.53 -16.93 -12.79
C LEU A 143 -11.97 -16.88 -12.27
N LEU A 144 -12.20 -16.20 -11.15
CA LEU A 144 -13.53 -16.04 -10.57
C LEU A 144 -14.48 -15.33 -11.54
N VAL A 145 -14.03 -14.25 -12.20
CA VAL A 145 -14.82 -13.53 -13.21
C VAL A 145 -15.18 -14.45 -14.37
N VAL A 146 -14.24 -15.24 -14.89
CA VAL A 146 -14.50 -16.20 -15.98
C VAL A 146 -15.53 -17.25 -15.58
N LEU A 147 -15.42 -17.81 -14.36
CA LEU A 147 -16.36 -18.80 -13.85
C LEU A 147 -17.78 -18.22 -13.69
N ILE A 148 -17.88 -17.00 -13.17
CA ILE A 148 -19.17 -16.28 -13.02
C ILE A 148 -19.78 -16.03 -14.41
N VAL A 149 -19.01 -15.49 -15.35
CA VAL A 149 -19.45 -15.21 -16.72
C VAL A 149 -19.94 -16.46 -17.41
N ASN A 150 -19.18 -17.56 -17.34
CA ASN A 150 -19.57 -18.83 -17.95
C ASN A 150 -20.87 -19.37 -17.34
N LYS A 151 -21.01 -19.30 -16.01
CA LYS A 151 -22.22 -19.73 -15.31
C LYS A 151 -23.44 -18.90 -15.74
N VAL A 152 -23.30 -17.57 -15.83
CA VAL A 152 -24.36 -16.67 -16.30
C VAL A 152 -24.76 -17.03 -17.74
N ILE A 153 -23.80 -17.21 -18.65
CA ILE A 153 -24.09 -17.58 -20.04
C ILE A 153 -24.87 -18.90 -20.09
N VAL A 154 -24.39 -19.96 -19.42
CA VAL A 154 -25.02 -21.28 -19.47
C VAL A 154 -26.43 -21.25 -18.89
N GLU A 155 -26.63 -20.64 -17.73
CA GLU A 155 -27.92 -20.65 -17.02
C GLU A 155 -28.99 -19.88 -17.79
N PHE A 156 -28.69 -18.67 -18.27
CA PHE A 156 -29.65 -17.89 -19.04
C PHE A 156 -29.90 -18.46 -20.45
N SER A 157 -28.91 -19.13 -21.05
CA SER A 157 -29.07 -19.78 -22.36
C SER A 157 -29.96 -21.01 -22.29
N ARG A 158 -29.97 -21.74 -21.16
CA ARG A 158 -30.90 -22.85 -20.94
C ARG A 158 -32.36 -22.40 -20.96
N SER A 159 -32.65 -21.20 -20.43
CA SER A 159 -34.01 -20.66 -20.34
C SER A 159 -34.50 -20.03 -21.65
N LYS A 160 -33.62 -19.38 -22.43
CA LYS A 160 -34.01 -18.53 -23.58
C LYS A 160 -33.55 -19.02 -24.96
N GLY A 161 -32.90 -20.18 -25.04
CA GLY A 161 -32.49 -20.82 -26.29
C GLY A 161 -31.21 -20.22 -26.92
N TYR A 162 -30.78 -20.83 -28.04
CA TYR A 162 -29.48 -20.56 -28.66
C TYR A 162 -29.29 -19.13 -29.18
N SER A 163 -30.34 -18.50 -29.73
CA SER A 163 -30.23 -17.11 -30.23
C SER A 163 -29.89 -16.12 -29.10
N PHE A 164 -30.45 -16.33 -27.90
CA PHE A 164 -30.14 -15.51 -26.73
C PHE A 164 -28.69 -15.71 -26.27
N LYS A 165 -28.18 -16.95 -26.30
CA LYS A 165 -26.78 -17.28 -25.96
C LYS A 165 -25.80 -16.42 -26.75
N TYR A 166 -25.92 -16.41 -28.09
CA TYR A 166 -25.00 -15.67 -28.95
C TYR A 166 -25.07 -14.16 -28.71
N LYS A 167 -26.27 -13.59 -28.52
CA LYS A 167 -26.44 -12.17 -28.17
C LYS A 167 -25.79 -11.82 -26.84
N LEU A 168 -26.02 -12.63 -25.80
CA LEU A 168 -25.43 -12.42 -24.49
C LEU A 168 -23.90 -12.54 -24.53
N THR A 169 -23.37 -13.57 -25.20
CA THR A 169 -21.93 -13.75 -25.39
C THR A 169 -21.32 -12.57 -26.15
N ALA A 170 -21.96 -12.07 -27.21
CA ALA A 170 -21.49 -10.90 -27.95
C ALA A 170 -21.44 -9.65 -27.06
N VAL A 171 -22.46 -9.39 -26.25
CA VAL A 171 -22.47 -8.27 -25.28
C VAL A 171 -21.31 -8.40 -24.29
N ILE A 172 -21.11 -9.58 -23.71
CA ILE A 172 -20.02 -9.82 -22.75
C ILE A 172 -18.65 -9.62 -23.40
N VAL A 173 -18.45 -10.07 -24.63
CA VAL A 173 -17.20 -9.85 -25.38
C VAL A 173 -16.98 -8.36 -25.62
N ILE A 174 -18.00 -7.62 -26.06
CA ILE A 174 -17.92 -6.17 -26.27
C ILE A 174 -17.54 -5.46 -24.96
N LEU A 175 -18.21 -5.77 -23.85
CA LEU A 175 -17.90 -5.18 -22.54
C LEU A 175 -16.48 -5.53 -22.07
N SER A 176 -16.01 -6.75 -22.34
CA SER A 176 -14.65 -7.18 -22.01
C SER A 176 -13.62 -6.40 -22.82
N VAL A 177 -13.83 -6.25 -24.13
CA VAL A 177 -12.96 -5.46 -25.01
C VAL A 177 -12.93 -3.99 -24.58
N LEU A 178 -14.09 -3.39 -24.29
CA LEU A 178 -14.17 -2.02 -23.78
C LEU A 178 -13.40 -1.87 -22.46
N SER A 179 -13.55 -2.82 -21.55
CA SER A 179 -12.82 -2.83 -20.27
C SER A 179 -11.31 -2.90 -20.49
N VAL A 180 -10.84 -3.77 -21.39
CA VAL A 180 -9.42 -3.86 -21.76
C VAL A 180 -8.91 -2.55 -22.34
N VAL A 181 -9.65 -1.91 -23.24
CA VAL A 181 -9.27 -0.61 -23.83
C VAL A 181 -9.19 0.47 -22.75
N ILE A 182 -10.20 0.58 -21.89
CA ILE A 182 -10.25 1.57 -20.80
C ILE A 182 -9.06 1.39 -19.85
N TYR A 183 -8.81 0.17 -19.38
CA TYR A 183 -7.70 -0.08 -18.46
C TYR A 183 -6.34 0.03 -19.15
N SER A 184 -6.23 -0.28 -20.45
CA SER A 184 -4.99 -0.05 -21.20
C SER A 184 -4.65 1.44 -21.30
N VAL A 185 -5.64 2.28 -21.62
CA VAL A 185 -5.47 3.75 -21.63
C VAL A 185 -5.11 4.27 -20.24
N ALA A 186 -5.78 3.76 -19.19
CA ALA A 186 -5.48 4.13 -17.81
C ALA A 186 -4.03 3.77 -17.42
N THR A 187 -3.56 2.58 -17.81
CA THR A 187 -2.19 2.12 -17.59
C THR A 187 -1.18 2.99 -18.32
N VAL A 188 -1.42 3.34 -19.59
CA VAL A 188 -0.52 4.24 -20.35
C VAL A 188 -0.43 5.62 -19.69
N LYS A 189 -1.57 6.19 -19.23
CA LYS A 189 -1.57 7.45 -18.47
C LYS A 189 -0.81 7.32 -17.15
N ARG A 190 -0.99 6.21 -16.43
CA ARG A 190 -0.32 5.94 -15.16
C ARG A 190 1.20 5.83 -15.34
N ASN A 191 1.67 5.16 -16.38
CA ASN A 191 3.10 5.01 -16.67
C ASN A 191 3.81 6.35 -16.82
N LYS A 192 3.12 7.38 -17.33
CA LYS A 192 3.69 8.73 -17.42
C LYS A 192 4.09 9.31 -16.07
N LEU A 193 3.35 8.98 -15.01
CA LEU A 193 3.65 9.47 -13.66
C LEU A 193 4.93 8.88 -13.10
N TRP A 194 5.28 7.65 -13.51
CA TRP A 194 6.49 6.95 -13.06
C TRP A 194 7.78 7.45 -13.73
N HIS A 195 7.71 8.33 -14.72
CA HIS A 195 8.90 8.86 -15.38
C HIS A 195 9.75 9.79 -14.51
N SER A 196 9.17 10.44 -13.50
CA SER A 196 9.93 11.34 -12.62
C SER A 196 9.43 11.28 -11.19
N GLY A 197 10.34 11.47 -10.23
CA GLY A 197 9.98 11.60 -8.82
C GLY A 197 8.97 12.74 -8.60
N TYR A 198 9.18 13.88 -9.26
CA TYR A 198 8.26 15.02 -9.21
C TYR A 198 6.80 14.65 -9.57
N THR A 199 6.58 14.00 -10.72
CA THR A 199 5.21 13.60 -11.14
C THR A 199 4.64 12.50 -10.25
N LEU A 200 5.46 11.54 -9.83
CA LEU A 200 5.03 10.43 -8.99
C LEU A 200 4.61 10.89 -7.60
N TRP A 201 5.45 11.69 -6.96
CA TRP A 201 5.21 12.18 -5.60
C TRP A 201 4.17 13.30 -5.58
N GLY A 202 4.11 14.14 -6.62
CA GLY A 202 3.03 15.13 -6.79
C GLY A 202 1.66 14.48 -6.94
N ASP A 203 1.53 13.41 -7.73
CA ASP A 203 0.29 12.64 -7.80
C ASP A 203 -0.04 11.95 -6.47
N THR A 204 0.98 11.44 -5.77
CA THR A 204 0.78 10.73 -4.50
C THR A 204 0.37 11.69 -3.38
N VAL A 205 0.91 12.90 -3.29
CA VAL A 205 0.51 13.87 -2.25
C VAL A 205 -0.94 14.33 -2.41
N VAL A 206 -1.43 14.45 -3.64
CA VAL A 206 -2.84 14.78 -3.91
C VAL A 206 -3.77 13.64 -3.49
N LYS A 207 -3.38 12.39 -3.74
CA LYS A 207 -4.22 11.20 -3.43
C LYS A 207 -4.09 10.71 -2.00
N SER A 208 -2.96 11.00 -1.36
CA SER A 208 -2.62 10.62 0.01
C SER A 208 -2.07 11.84 0.77
N PRO A 209 -2.89 12.87 1.04
CA PRO A 209 -2.43 14.13 1.64
C PRO A 209 -1.91 13.97 3.07
N ALA A 210 -2.29 12.91 3.77
CA ALA A 210 -1.75 12.57 5.09
C ALA A 210 -0.41 11.81 5.02
N SER A 211 0.14 11.54 3.83
CA SER A 211 1.41 10.83 3.71
C SER A 211 2.58 11.77 3.95
N ARG A 212 3.20 11.65 5.12
CA ARG A 212 4.48 12.32 5.42
C ARG A 212 5.56 11.92 4.43
N ILE A 213 5.61 10.64 4.02
CA ILE A 213 6.62 10.11 3.09
C ILE A 213 6.47 10.80 1.73
N ALA A 214 5.24 10.89 1.21
CA ALA A 214 4.97 11.52 -0.08
C ALA A 214 5.32 13.02 -0.05
N ARG A 215 4.96 13.72 1.03
CA ARG A 215 5.28 15.15 1.21
C ARG A 215 6.78 15.40 1.26
N ASN A 216 7.51 14.62 2.04
CA ASN A 216 8.97 14.72 2.13
C ASN A 216 9.63 14.52 0.76
N ASN A 217 9.25 13.46 0.05
CA ASN A 217 9.84 13.16 -1.24
C ASN A 217 9.44 14.17 -2.31
N TYR A 218 8.19 14.63 -2.32
CA TYR A 218 7.74 15.66 -3.26
C TYR A 218 8.48 16.99 -3.02
N ALA A 219 8.66 17.39 -1.76
CA ALA A 219 9.42 18.58 -1.41
C ALA A 219 10.89 18.51 -1.87
N ILE A 220 11.53 17.34 -1.76
CA ILE A 220 12.89 17.17 -2.28
C ILE A 220 12.92 17.28 -3.81
N GLU A 221 11.92 16.74 -4.52
CA GLU A 221 11.81 16.86 -5.97
C GLU A 221 11.53 18.30 -6.43
N LEU A 222 10.67 19.04 -5.71
CA LEU A 222 10.47 20.48 -5.88
C LEU A 222 11.78 21.25 -5.64
N SER A 223 12.50 20.89 -4.59
CA SER A 223 13.74 21.56 -4.22
C SER A 223 14.87 21.36 -5.25
N LYS A 224 14.92 20.20 -5.90
CA LYS A 224 15.83 19.93 -7.03
C LYS A 224 15.52 20.80 -8.24
N ARG A 225 14.26 21.24 -8.40
CA ARG A 225 13.78 22.05 -9.52
C ARG A 225 13.82 23.56 -9.25
N GLY A 226 14.22 23.98 -8.05
CA GLY A 226 14.31 25.40 -7.69
C GLY A 226 13.10 25.94 -6.93
N PHE A 227 12.03 25.16 -6.77
CA PHE A 227 10.79 25.57 -6.12
C PHE A 227 10.90 25.47 -4.59
N GLN A 228 11.72 26.33 -3.99
CA GLN A 228 12.12 26.15 -2.59
C GLN A 228 10.99 26.51 -1.61
N ASP A 229 10.18 27.53 -1.95
CA ASP A 229 9.03 27.94 -1.15
C ASP A 229 7.95 26.85 -1.12
N GLU A 230 7.61 26.28 -2.28
CA GLU A 230 6.67 25.15 -2.34
C GLU A 230 7.20 23.92 -1.59
N ALA A 231 8.49 23.64 -1.69
CA ALA A 231 9.12 22.56 -0.94
C ALA A 231 8.99 22.76 0.58
N LEU A 232 9.18 24.00 1.07
CA LEU A 232 9.01 24.31 2.50
C LEU A 232 7.57 24.11 2.96
N VAL A 233 6.56 24.51 2.17
CA VAL A 233 5.15 24.29 2.50
C VAL A 233 4.88 22.80 2.74
N HIS A 234 5.29 21.95 1.80
CA HIS A 234 5.08 20.51 1.93
C HIS A 234 5.82 19.90 3.13
N LEU A 235 7.02 20.38 3.45
CA LEU A 235 7.79 19.92 4.60
C LEU A 235 7.20 20.41 5.93
N GLN A 236 6.66 21.62 5.99
CA GLN A 236 5.94 22.13 7.16
C GLN A 236 4.67 21.32 7.40
N GLU A 237 3.90 21.01 6.36
CA GLU A 237 2.76 20.09 6.47
C GLU A 237 3.20 18.67 6.90
N ALA A 238 4.36 18.20 6.43
CA ALA A 238 4.93 16.92 6.86
C ALA A 238 5.30 16.89 8.35
N VAL A 239 5.74 18.02 8.92
CA VAL A 239 5.98 18.17 10.38
C VAL A 239 4.66 18.12 11.16
N LEU A 240 3.57 18.70 10.62
CA LEU A 240 2.26 18.64 11.27
C LEU A 240 1.69 17.21 11.32
N ILE A 241 2.04 16.37 10.35
CA ILE A 241 1.61 14.95 10.31
C ILE A 241 2.39 14.10 11.31
N ASP A 242 3.70 14.30 11.43
CA ASP A 242 4.54 13.62 12.41
C ASP A 242 5.71 14.53 12.82
N SER A 243 5.55 15.10 14.02
CA SER A 243 6.43 16.10 14.62
C SER A 243 7.75 15.54 15.14
N ASP A 244 7.91 14.22 15.14
CA ASP A 244 9.12 13.53 15.60
C ASP A 244 9.83 12.83 14.43
N SER A 245 9.64 13.36 13.21
CA SER A 245 10.32 12.84 12.02
C SER A 245 11.67 13.49 11.77
N ALA A 246 12.76 12.82 12.19
CA ALA A 246 14.13 13.26 11.91
C ALA A 246 14.38 13.52 10.41
N LEU A 247 13.84 12.65 9.54
CA LEU A 247 13.94 12.80 8.09
C LEU A 247 13.31 14.10 7.58
N THR A 248 12.13 14.46 8.09
CA THR A 248 11.43 15.70 7.70
C THR A 248 12.25 16.93 8.10
N TYR A 249 12.77 16.97 9.33
CA TYR A 249 13.62 18.07 9.79
C TYR A 249 14.95 18.16 9.02
N ASN A 250 15.55 17.02 8.68
CA ASN A 250 16.73 17.00 7.83
C ASN A 250 16.42 17.57 6.42
N ASN A 251 15.28 17.22 5.83
CA ASN A 251 14.86 17.78 4.55
C ASN A 251 14.55 19.29 4.64
N LEU A 252 13.93 19.76 5.73
CA LEU A 252 13.76 21.20 5.99
C LEU A 252 15.10 21.92 6.00
N GLY A 253 16.09 21.36 6.71
CA GLY A 253 17.43 21.93 6.75
C GLY A 253 18.09 22.02 5.37
N ILE A 254 17.92 20.98 4.53
CA ILE A 254 18.42 20.98 3.15
C ILE A 254 17.79 22.10 2.33
N VAL A 255 16.47 22.28 2.44
CA VAL A 255 15.74 23.30 1.66
C VAL A 255 16.06 24.72 2.17
N TYR A 256 16.12 24.95 3.47
CA TYR A 256 16.54 26.24 4.04
C TYR A 256 17.97 26.60 3.63
N ALA A 257 18.91 25.66 3.68
CA ALA A 257 20.30 25.90 3.27
C ALA A 257 20.38 26.32 1.79
N LYS A 258 19.58 25.70 0.90
CA LYS A 258 19.49 26.10 -0.52
C LYS A 258 18.90 27.49 -0.72
N LYS A 259 18.07 27.98 0.21
CA LYS A 259 17.57 29.37 0.22
C LYS A 259 18.56 30.38 0.82
N GLY A 260 19.72 29.92 1.32
CA GLY A 260 20.67 30.77 2.06
C GLY A 260 20.25 31.06 3.51
N MET A 261 19.18 30.43 3.99
CA MET A 261 18.65 30.58 5.36
C MET A 261 19.43 29.65 6.31
N LEU A 262 20.70 29.95 6.54
CA LEU A 262 21.63 29.06 7.25
C LEU A 262 21.27 28.86 8.73
N ASN A 263 20.70 29.87 9.39
CA ASN A 263 20.29 29.76 10.80
C ASN A 263 19.12 28.78 10.97
N GLU A 264 18.10 28.91 10.12
CA GLU A 264 16.94 28.03 10.06
C GLU A 264 17.35 26.61 9.66
N ALA A 265 18.30 26.50 8.72
CA ALA A 265 18.86 25.22 8.33
C ALA A 265 19.56 24.53 9.51
N LEU A 266 20.40 25.25 10.24
CA LEU A 266 21.09 24.73 11.43
C LEU A 266 20.10 24.27 12.49
N GLY A 267 19.04 25.05 12.76
CA GLY A 267 17.98 24.68 13.71
C GLY A 267 17.26 23.39 13.30
N ALA A 268 16.89 23.27 12.02
CA ALA A 268 16.23 22.07 11.51
C ALA A 268 17.15 20.84 11.56
N PHE A 269 18.41 20.96 11.16
CA PHE A 269 19.37 19.86 11.28
C PHE A 269 19.64 19.46 12.73
N LYS A 270 19.72 20.44 13.64
CA LYS A 270 19.86 20.15 15.08
C LYS A 270 18.69 19.31 15.57
N ARG A 271 17.46 19.68 15.24
CA ARG A 271 16.26 18.93 15.62
C ARG A 271 16.26 17.50 15.06
N ALA A 272 16.71 17.31 13.82
CA ALA A 272 16.86 15.98 13.23
C ALA A 272 17.85 15.11 14.03
N VAL A 273 18.98 15.67 14.45
CA VAL A 273 19.99 14.97 15.28
C VAL A 273 19.47 14.68 16.70
N GLU A 274 18.69 15.58 17.29
CA GLU A 274 18.06 15.35 18.60
C GLU A 274 17.07 14.17 18.56
N ILE A 275 16.27 14.08 17.50
CA ILE A 275 15.30 12.99 17.31
C ILE A 275 16.00 11.67 17.00
N SER A 276 17.01 11.68 16.12
CA SER A 276 17.78 10.49 15.77
C SER A 276 19.28 10.74 15.88
N PRO A 277 19.86 10.60 17.09
CA PRO A 277 21.28 10.87 17.31
C PRO A 277 22.20 9.98 16.47
N ASN A 278 21.72 8.81 16.06
CA ASN A 278 22.45 7.82 15.28
C ASN A 278 22.36 8.04 13.76
N ASP A 279 21.52 8.95 13.27
CA ASP A 279 21.44 9.29 11.84
C ASP A 279 22.71 10.03 11.36
N ALA A 280 23.52 9.33 10.55
CA ALA A 280 24.79 9.85 10.03
C ALA A 280 24.59 11.00 9.03
N ASP A 281 23.51 10.98 8.25
CA ASP A 281 23.22 12.03 7.27
C ASP A 281 22.80 13.31 7.98
N ALA A 282 21.95 13.22 9.00
CA ALA A 282 21.55 14.35 9.82
C ALA A 282 22.75 15.00 10.53
N ARG A 283 23.63 14.20 11.15
CA ARG A 283 24.86 14.72 11.79
C ARG A 283 25.78 15.40 10.79
N ARG A 284 26.03 14.79 9.62
CA ARG A 284 26.88 15.36 8.57
C ARG A 284 26.33 16.71 8.10
N ASN A 285 25.02 16.79 7.88
CA ASN A 285 24.37 18.03 7.46
C ASN A 285 24.42 19.11 8.54
N TYR A 286 24.19 18.76 9.81
CA TYR A 286 24.34 19.67 10.94
C TYR A 286 25.76 20.24 11.04
N SER A 287 26.78 19.38 11.00
CA SER A 287 28.19 19.81 11.05
C SER A 287 28.55 20.72 9.88
N ARG A 288 28.07 20.41 8.66
CA ARG A 288 28.29 21.24 7.48
C ARG A 288 27.64 22.63 7.61
N ALA A 289 26.39 22.69 8.06
CA ALA A 289 25.69 23.96 8.27
C ALA A 289 26.39 24.81 9.35
N LEU A 290 26.87 24.18 10.42
CA LEU A 290 27.61 24.85 11.49
C LEU A 290 28.95 25.43 10.99
N GLY A 291 29.66 24.72 10.10
CA GLY A 291 30.88 25.21 9.47
C GLY A 291 30.63 26.46 8.62
N LEU A 292 29.65 26.39 7.72
CA LEU A 292 29.29 27.52 6.85
C LEU A 292 28.87 28.77 7.64
N LEU A 293 28.13 28.60 8.74
CA LEU A 293 27.72 29.73 9.58
C LEU A 293 28.91 30.40 10.29
N LYS A 294 29.92 29.61 10.68
CA LYS A 294 31.15 30.16 11.30
C LYS A 294 32.03 30.89 10.30
N GLU A 295 32.05 30.45 9.05
CA GLU A 295 32.80 31.09 7.96
C GLU A 295 32.14 32.40 7.51
N GLY A 296 30.81 32.45 7.44
CA GLY A 296 30.08 33.67 7.06
C GLY A 296 30.06 34.78 8.13
N ASN A 297 30.45 34.46 9.37
CA ASN A 297 30.56 35.42 10.48
C ASN A 297 32.00 35.92 10.71
N ARG A 298 32.95 35.53 9.85
CA ARG A 298 34.34 36.01 9.85
C ARG A 298 34.55 37.02 8.72
#